data_AF-S6U8S7-F1
#
_entry.id   AF-S6U8S7-F1
#
_cell.length_a   1.000
_cell.length_b   1.000
_cell.length_c   1.000
_cell.angle_alpha   90.00
_cell.angle_beta   90.00
_cell.angle_gamma   90.00
#
_symmetry.space_group_name_H-M   'P 1'
#
loop_
_entity.id
_entity.type
_entity.pdbx_description
1 polymer ?
#
loop_
_entity_poly.entity_id
_entity_poly.type
_entity_poly.pdbx_seq_one_letter_code
_entity_poly.pdbx_strand_id
1 'polypeptide(L)'
;MTSFEPQRPPEQADQGLLQRVFGFRTRLYLTWLVMLVLFAGFFLSFDLKLAIILDKLPNLIGLHLAPNGFLQGAALTLFVSVCSIVVSVLLGFVTALARLSNSAVAFGIASFYASFFRGTPLLIQILLIYLGLPQLGIVPGAIAAGVIALSLNYGAYLSEIFRAGIIGV
;
A
#
# COMPACT_ATOMS: atom_id res chain seq x y z
N MET A 1 -44.82 -14.57 63.82
CA MET A 1 -43.97 -13.37 63.66
C MET A 1 -42.60 -13.82 63.18
N THR A 2 -42.40 -13.81 61.87
CA THR A 2 -41.07 -13.88 61.24
C THR A 2 -41.14 -12.93 60.06
N SER A 3 -40.65 -11.71 60.26
CA SER A 3 -40.63 -10.64 59.26
C SER A 3 -39.73 -11.07 58.10
N PHE A 4 -40.33 -11.20 56.92
CA PHE A 4 -39.59 -11.41 55.68
C PHE A 4 -38.98 -10.05 55.28
N GLU A 5 -37.70 -9.83 55.60
CA GLU A 5 -36.97 -8.69 55.05
C GLU A 5 -36.53 -9.03 53.61
N PRO A 6 -36.96 -8.26 52.59
CA PRO A 6 -36.47 -8.48 51.24
C PRO A 6 -34.97 -8.20 51.19
N GLN A 7 -34.18 -9.22 50.87
CA GLN A 7 -32.74 -9.07 50.60
C GLN A 7 -32.53 -8.02 49.50
N ARG A 8 -31.78 -6.97 49.82
CA ARG A 8 -31.37 -5.95 48.86
C ARG A 8 -30.50 -6.63 47.78
N PRO A 9 -30.74 -6.41 46.48
CA PRO A 9 -29.93 -7.02 45.43
C PRO A 9 -28.44 -6.68 45.65
N PRO A 10 -27.51 -7.64 45.46
CA PRO A 10 -26.08 -7.34 45.53
C PRO A 10 -25.70 -6.34 44.44
N GLU A 11 -24.87 -5.36 44.82
CA GLU A 11 -24.27 -4.28 44.01
C GLU A 11 -24.19 -4.52 42.50
N GLN A 12 -25.19 -4.04 41.77
CA GLN A 12 -25.13 -3.82 40.32
C GLN A 12 -24.75 -2.37 39.96
N ALA A 13 -24.42 -1.54 40.95
CA ALA A 13 -24.15 -0.11 40.74
C ALA A 13 -22.74 0.16 40.19
N ASP A 14 -21.75 -0.68 40.51
CA ASP A 14 -20.33 -0.38 40.22
C ASP A 14 -19.88 -0.89 38.83
N GLN A 15 -20.55 -1.90 38.28
CA GLN A 15 -20.27 -2.43 36.94
C GLN A 15 -20.64 -1.45 35.81
N GLY A 16 -21.62 -0.57 36.04
CA GLY A 16 -22.07 0.41 35.07
C GLY A 16 -21.12 1.61 34.89
N LEU A 17 -20.31 1.93 35.90
CA LEU A 17 -19.39 3.07 35.87
C LEU A 17 -18.08 2.71 35.15
N LEU A 18 -17.55 1.52 35.41
CA LEU A 18 -16.38 0.98 34.71
C LEU A 18 -16.67 0.71 33.21
N GLN A 19 -17.84 0.19 32.86
CA GLN A 19 -18.25 0.01 31.46
C GLN A 19 -18.48 1.33 30.71
N ARG A 20 -18.92 2.40 31.41
CA ARG A 20 -19.09 3.74 30.82
C ARG A 20 -17.75 4.44 30.55
N VAL A 21 -16.78 4.31 31.46
CA VAL A 21 -15.44 4.89 31.30
C VAL A 21 -14.61 4.12 30.27
N PHE A 22 -14.69 2.79 30.27
CA PHE A 22 -14.09 1.92 29.25
C PHE A 22 -14.99 1.69 28.03
N GLY A 23 -15.71 2.73 27.60
CA GLY A 23 -16.42 2.70 26.33
C GLY A 23 -15.46 2.44 25.15
N PHE A 24 -16.01 1.94 24.04
CA PHE A 24 -15.26 1.66 22.81
C PHE A 24 -14.38 2.84 22.36
N ARG A 25 -14.88 4.09 22.50
CA ARG A 25 -14.15 5.31 22.16
C ARG A 25 -12.91 5.54 23.04
N THR A 26 -13.04 5.38 24.35
CA THR A 26 -11.90 5.52 25.28
C THR A 26 -10.83 4.48 24.98
N ARG A 27 -11.22 3.21 24.77
CA ARG A 27 -10.30 2.14 24.38
C ARG A 27 -9.60 2.43 23.06
N LEU A 28 -10.33 2.96 22.06
CA LEU A 28 -9.75 3.35 20.78
C LEU A 28 -8.68 4.44 20.94
N TYR A 29 -8.98 5.51 21.68
CA TYR A 29 -8.01 6.60 21.91
C TYR A 29 -6.78 6.11 22.69
N LEU A 30 -6.97 5.23 23.67
CA LEU A 30 -5.88 4.64 24.44
C LEU A 30 -4.99 3.75 23.56
N THR A 31 -5.59 2.90 22.71
CA THR A 31 -4.85 2.09 21.74
C THR A 31 -4.08 2.97 20.75
N TRP A 32 -4.72 4.03 20.22
CA TRP A 32 -4.06 4.99 19.33
C TRP A 32 -2.89 5.70 20.02
N LEU A 33 -3.05 6.11 21.27
CA LEU A 33 -2.00 6.76 22.05
C LEU A 33 -0.83 5.81 22.29
N VAL A 34 -1.09 4.56 22.69
CA VAL A 34 -0.04 3.54 22.87
C VAL A 34 0.69 3.27 21.55
N MET A 35 -0.03 3.13 20.43
CA MET A 35 0.58 2.96 19.12
C MET A 35 1.45 4.16 18.73
N LEU A 36 1.00 5.39 19.01
CA LEU A 36 1.75 6.60 18.73
C LEU A 36 3.01 6.70 19.59
N VAL A 37 2.94 6.36 20.87
CA VAL A 37 4.09 6.34 21.78
C VAL A 37 5.11 5.29 21.36
N LEU A 38 4.68 4.07 21.01
CA LEU A 38 5.57 3.01 20.52
C LEU A 38 6.24 3.41 19.21
N PHE A 39 5.48 4.00 18.28
CA PHE A 39 6.01 4.48 17.02
C PHE A 39 7.04 5.61 17.21
N ALA A 40 6.74 6.59 18.07
CA ALA A 40 7.65 7.66 18.42
C ALA A 40 8.91 7.13 19.11
N GLY A 41 8.77 6.20 20.07
CA GLY A 41 9.89 5.57 20.76
C GLY A 41 10.81 4.78 19.82
N PHE A 42 10.24 4.06 18.85
CA PHE A 42 11.00 3.39 17.79
C PHE A 42 11.79 4.40 16.95
N PHE A 43 11.17 5.50 16.52
CA PHE A 43 11.85 6.54 15.75
C PHE A 43 12.95 7.25 16.54
N LEU A 44 12.72 7.53 17.82
CA LEU A 44 13.71 8.13 18.71
C LEU A 44 14.86 7.17 19.08
N SER A 45 14.68 5.86 18.85
CA SER A 45 15.75 4.87 19.00
C SER A 45 16.77 4.92 17.86
N PHE A 46 16.45 5.58 16.75
CA PHE A 46 17.43 5.87 15.70
C PHE A 46 18.22 7.12 16.12
N ASP A 47 19.55 7.11 15.96
CA ASP A 47 20.43 8.26 16.16
C ASP A 47 20.12 9.39 15.15
N LEU A 48 19.01 10.11 15.35
CA LEU A 48 18.56 11.18 14.49
C LEU A 48 19.53 12.36 14.57
N LYS A 49 20.30 12.57 13.49
CA LYS A 49 21.13 13.76 13.29
C LYS A 49 20.24 14.96 12.94
N LEU A 50 19.50 15.47 13.93
CA LEU A 50 18.57 16.59 13.81
C LEU A 50 19.20 17.84 13.19
N ALA A 51 20.49 18.10 13.47
CA ALA A 51 21.23 19.19 12.85
C ALA A 51 21.28 19.07 11.30
N ILE A 52 21.55 17.87 10.76
CA ILE A 52 21.59 17.63 9.31
C ILE A 52 20.19 17.75 8.69
N ILE A 53 19.16 17.28 9.42
CA ILE A 53 17.76 17.36 8.96
C ILE A 53 17.33 18.82 8.83
N LEU A 54 17.67 19.65 9.81
CA LEU A 54 17.35 21.09 9.80
C LEU A 54 18.13 21.84 8.71
N ASP A 55 19.40 21.48 8.46
CA ASP A 55 20.20 22.08 7.38
C ASP A 55 19.71 21.68 5.98
N LYS A 56 19.12 20.49 5.83
CA LYS A 56 18.54 20.01 4.57
C LYS A 56 17.06 20.35 4.42
N LEU A 57 16.39 20.82 5.47
CA LEU A 57 14.99 21.24 5.47
C LEU A 57 14.64 22.24 4.35
N PRO A 58 15.46 23.25 4.02
CA PRO A 58 15.17 24.17 2.92
C PRO A 58 15.18 23.49 1.54
N ASN A 59 16.00 22.44 1.38
CA ASN A 59 16.07 21.63 0.17
C ASN A 59 14.91 20.62 0.06
N LEU A 60 14.36 20.19 1.21
CA LEU A 60 13.20 19.29 1.32
C LEU A 60 11.88 20.02 1.10
N ILE A 61 11.78 21.27 1.55
CA ILE A 61 10.59 22.13 1.37
C ILE A 61 10.48 22.66 -0.07
N GLY A 62 11.54 22.54 -0.88
CA GLY A 62 11.49 22.88 -2.30
C GLY A 62 11.49 24.38 -2.61
N LEU A 63 11.89 25.22 -1.65
CA LEU A 63 12.01 26.67 -1.88
C LEU A 63 13.19 27.05 -2.81
N HIS A 64 14.14 26.14 -2.99
CA HIS A 64 15.19 26.22 -4.00
C HIS A 64 14.95 25.17 -5.09
N LEU A 65 14.58 25.63 -6.29
CA LEU A 65 14.54 24.85 -7.52
C LEU A 65 15.97 24.53 -7.97
N ALA A 66 16.67 23.67 -7.23
CA ALA A 66 17.87 23.05 -7.75
C ALA A 66 17.43 22.07 -8.86
N PRO A 67 18.07 22.09 -10.05
CA PRO A 67 17.80 21.10 -11.10
C PRO A 67 18.07 19.65 -10.66
N ASN A 68 18.65 19.44 -9.46
CA ASN A 68 19.05 18.17 -8.86
C ASN A 68 18.39 17.95 -7.47
N GLY A 69 17.26 18.61 -7.17
CA GLY A 69 16.64 18.66 -5.84
C GLY A 69 15.45 17.72 -5.61
N PHE A 70 14.80 17.83 -4.43
CA PHE A 70 13.63 17.03 -4.04
C PHE A 70 12.47 17.11 -5.04
N LEU A 71 12.21 18.30 -5.58
CA LEU A 71 11.14 18.53 -6.55
C LEU A 71 11.33 17.74 -7.86
N GLN A 72 12.58 17.53 -8.29
CA GLN A 72 12.89 16.69 -9.45
C GLN A 72 12.61 15.21 -9.16
N GLY A 73 12.97 14.71 -7.97
CA GLY A 73 12.64 13.34 -7.55
C GLY A 73 11.12 13.10 -7.45
N ALA A 74 10.39 14.08 -6.93
CA ALA A 74 8.93 14.06 -6.90
C ALA A 74 8.33 14.06 -8.32
N ALA A 75 8.82 14.93 -9.20
CA ALA A 75 8.39 14.98 -10.61
C ALA A 75 8.69 13.67 -11.36
N LEU A 76 9.86 13.07 -11.14
CA LEU A 76 10.22 11.77 -11.75
C LEU A 76 9.32 10.65 -11.23
N THR A 77 9.00 10.64 -9.93
CA THR A 77 8.08 9.66 -9.34
C THR A 77 6.69 9.79 -9.95
N LEU A 78 6.18 11.01 -10.08
CA LEU A 78 4.91 11.28 -10.76
C LEU A 78 4.94 10.83 -12.22
N PHE A 79 6.00 11.18 -12.95
CA PHE A 79 6.17 10.80 -14.34
C PHE A 79 6.14 9.27 -14.52
N VAL A 80 6.99 8.54 -13.77
CA VAL A 80 7.04 7.07 -13.80
C VAL A 80 5.70 6.46 -13.39
N SER A 81 5.06 7.02 -12.36
CA SER A 81 3.76 6.52 -11.86
C SER A 81 2.66 6.70 -12.91
N VAL A 82 2.52 7.89 -13.50
CA VAL A 82 1.50 8.18 -14.51
C VAL A 82 1.70 7.31 -15.74
N CYS A 83 2.93 7.23 -16.27
CA CYS A 83 3.23 6.35 -17.40
C CYS A 83 2.89 4.89 -17.09
N SER A 84 3.27 4.41 -15.90
CA SER A 84 2.99 3.03 -15.49
C SER A 84 1.50 2.76 -15.31
N ILE A 85 0.76 3.70 -14.72
CA ILE A 85 -0.69 3.58 -14.51
C ILE A 85 -1.42 3.48 -15.85
N VAL A 86 -1.10 4.35 -16.80
CA VAL A 86 -1.74 4.34 -18.13
C VAL A 86 -1.56 2.98 -18.80
N VAL A 87 -0.34 2.45 -18.81
CA VAL A 87 -0.06 1.13 -19.42
C VAL A 87 -0.70 0.00 -18.60
N SER A 88 -0.67 0.08 -17.27
CA SER A 88 -1.32 -0.90 -16.37
C SER A 88 -2.82 -0.99 -16.59
N VAL A 89 -3.49 0.16 -16.79
CA VAL A 89 -4.93 0.23 -17.07
C VAL A 89 -5.27 -0.52 -18.35
N LEU A 90 -4.51 -0.27 -19.42
CA LEU A 90 -4.72 -0.97 -20.69
C LEU A 90 -4.46 -2.48 -20.56
N LEU A 91 -3.33 -2.87 -19.97
CA LEU A 91 -2.98 -4.28 -19.77
C LEU A 91 -4.00 -5.00 -18.88
N GLY A 92 -4.39 -4.37 -17.77
CA GLY A 92 -5.34 -4.91 -16.81
C GLY A 92 -6.71 -5.10 -17.45
N PHE A 93 -7.17 -4.13 -18.25
CA PHE A 93 -8.45 -4.21 -18.93
C PHE A 93 -8.49 -5.33 -19.97
N VAL A 94 -7.48 -5.41 -20.83
CA VAL A 94 -7.36 -6.50 -21.83
C VAL A 94 -7.28 -7.87 -21.14
N THR A 95 -6.49 -7.98 -20.08
CA THR A 95 -6.35 -9.22 -19.30
C THR A 95 -7.66 -9.62 -18.64
N ALA A 96 -8.41 -8.66 -18.08
CA ALA A 96 -9.71 -8.94 -17.47
C ALA A 96 -10.71 -9.48 -18.50
N LEU A 97 -10.81 -8.85 -19.66
CA LEU A 97 -11.67 -9.32 -20.76
C LEU A 97 -11.26 -10.71 -21.26
N ALA A 98 -9.96 -10.95 -21.43
CA ALA A 98 -9.46 -12.27 -21.83
C ALA A 98 -9.81 -13.37 -20.82
N ARG A 99 -9.86 -13.05 -19.52
CA ARG A 99 -10.27 -13.98 -18.45
C ARG A 99 -11.78 -14.16 -18.32
N LEU A 100 -12.59 -13.27 -18.88
CA LEU A 100 -14.04 -13.45 -19.01
C LEU A 100 -14.43 -14.14 -20.33
N SER A 101 -13.49 -14.30 -21.25
CA SER A 101 -13.74 -14.95 -22.52
C SER A 101 -14.04 -16.45 -22.36
N ASN A 102 -14.92 -16.96 -23.20
CA ASN A 102 -15.16 -18.42 -23.34
C ASN A 102 -13.99 -19.16 -24.01
N SER A 103 -13.02 -18.45 -24.59
CA SER A 103 -11.84 -19.06 -25.21
C SER A 103 -10.85 -19.57 -24.17
N ALA A 104 -10.60 -20.89 -24.17
CA ALA A 104 -9.65 -21.53 -23.26
C ALA A 104 -8.22 -20.96 -23.40
N VAL A 105 -7.82 -20.57 -24.61
CA VAL A 105 -6.48 -20.01 -24.88
C VAL A 105 -6.34 -18.62 -24.25
N ALA A 106 -7.33 -17.74 -24.47
CA ALA A 106 -7.32 -16.38 -23.93
C ALA A 106 -7.35 -16.41 -22.39
N PHE A 107 -8.21 -17.27 -21.83
CA PHE A 107 -8.29 -17.49 -20.39
C PHE A 107 -6.96 -17.99 -19.81
N GLY A 108 -6.36 -19.01 -20.44
CA GLY A 108 -5.10 -19.61 -20.00
C GLY A 108 -3.94 -18.61 -19.96
N ILE A 109 -3.72 -17.87 -21.06
CA ILE A 109 -2.65 -16.87 -21.16
C ILE A 109 -2.85 -15.77 -20.11
N ALA A 110 -4.06 -15.23 -20.00
CA ALA A 110 -4.34 -14.14 -19.08
C ALA A 110 -4.28 -14.57 -17.62
N SER A 111 -4.71 -15.80 -17.31
CA SER A 111 -4.61 -16.36 -15.96
C SER A 111 -3.15 -16.66 -15.57
N PHE A 112 -2.33 -17.13 -16.50
CA PHE A 112 -0.90 -17.32 -16.29
C PHE A 112 -0.19 -15.98 -16.04
N TYR A 113 -0.41 -14.99 -16.90
CA TYR A 113 0.11 -13.63 -16.72
C TYR A 113 -0.26 -13.08 -15.33
N ALA A 114 -1.55 -13.11 -14.97
CA ALA A 114 -1.99 -12.59 -13.68
C ALA A 114 -1.35 -13.33 -12.50
N SER A 115 -1.26 -14.65 -12.55
CA SER A 115 -0.67 -15.47 -11.48
C SER A 115 0.84 -15.26 -11.36
N PHE A 116 1.56 -15.19 -12.47
CA PHE A 116 3.00 -15.01 -12.49
C PHE A 116 3.41 -13.64 -11.92
N PHE A 117 2.80 -12.56 -12.40
CA PHE A 117 3.18 -11.20 -11.98
C PHE A 117 2.68 -10.83 -10.58
N ARG A 118 1.60 -11.46 -10.09
CA ARG A 118 1.14 -11.28 -8.70
C ARG A 118 1.88 -12.21 -7.72
N GLY A 119 2.37 -13.35 -8.20
CA GLY A 119 3.12 -14.33 -7.40
C GLY A 119 4.60 -14.02 -7.26
N THR A 120 5.14 -13.08 -8.04
CA THR A 120 6.57 -12.72 -8.02
C THR A 120 6.80 -11.36 -7.35
N PRO A 121 7.85 -11.20 -6.53
CA PRO A 121 8.17 -9.90 -5.92
C PRO A 121 8.47 -8.84 -6.99
N LEU A 122 7.89 -7.63 -6.85
CA LEU A 122 8.12 -6.51 -7.78
C LEU A 122 9.61 -6.18 -7.94
N LEU A 123 10.39 -6.26 -6.86
CA LEU A 123 11.84 -6.03 -6.91
C LEU A 123 12.53 -7.00 -7.87
N ILE A 124 12.18 -8.28 -7.83
CA ILE A 124 12.73 -9.30 -8.74
C ILE A 124 12.32 -9.00 -10.19
N GLN A 125 11.09 -8.55 -10.43
CA GLN A 125 10.63 -8.16 -11.77
C GLN A 125 11.47 -7.00 -12.33
N ILE A 126 11.70 -5.96 -11.52
CA ILE A 126 12.56 -4.83 -11.92
C ILE A 126 13.97 -5.30 -12.22
N LEU A 127 14.56 -6.16 -11.37
CA LEU A 127 15.91 -6.69 -11.57
C LEU A 127 16.01 -7.55 -12.83
N LEU A 128 15.04 -8.43 -13.10
CA LEU A 128 15.02 -9.24 -14.31
C LEU A 128 14.93 -8.37 -15.57
N ILE A 129 14.14 -7.30 -15.53
CA ILE A 129 14.00 -6.38 -16.66
C ILE A 129 15.26 -5.53 -16.82
N TYR A 130 15.82 -4.99 -15.73
CA TYR A 130 16.95 -4.07 -15.81
C TYR A 130 18.29 -4.79 -16.03
N LEU A 131 18.51 -5.97 -15.43
CA LEU A 131 19.77 -6.73 -15.50
C LEU A 131 19.67 -7.94 -16.44
N GLY A 132 18.48 -8.54 -16.59
CA GLY A 132 18.29 -9.75 -17.40
C GLY A 132 18.11 -9.45 -18.89
N LEU A 133 17.25 -8.49 -19.28
CA LEU A 133 17.05 -8.12 -20.68
C LEU A 133 18.35 -7.72 -21.42
N PRO A 134 19.31 -7.01 -20.79
CA PRO A 134 20.61 -6.72 -21.42
C PRO A 134 21.35 -7.97 -21.90
N GLN A 135 21.18 -9.11 -21.23
CA GLN A 135 21.81 -10.38 -21.64
C GLN A 135 21.21 -10.94 -22.93
N LEU A 136 19.99 -10.51 -23.30
CA LEU A 136 19.30 -10.86 -24.55
C LEU A 136 19.55 -9.80 -25.66
N GLY A 137 20.39 -8.80 -25.41
CA GLY A 137 20.71 -7.73 -26.36
C GLY A 137 19.78 -6.50 -26.30
N ILE A 138 18.78 -6.50 -25.42
CA ILE A 138 17.89 -5.34 -25.21
C ILE A 138 18.34 -4.62 -23.94
N VAL A 139 18.80 -3.38 -24.06
CA VAL A 139 19.30 -2.60 -22.90
C VAL A 139 18.28 -1.51 -22.52
N PRO A 140 17.28 -1.80 -21.66
CA PRO A 140 16.36 -0.78 -21.19
C PRO A 140 17.06 0.18 -20.22
N GLY A 141 16.82 1.48 -20.36
CA GLY A 141 17.22 2.46 -19.35
C GLY A 141 16.48 2.22 -18.02
N ALA A 142 17.04 2.66 -16.89
CA ALA A 142 16.46 2.43 -15.56
C ALA A 142 15.00 2.90 -15.42
N ILE A 143 14.67 4.06 -16.00
CA ILE A 143 13.30 4.60 -16.01
C ILE A 143 12.38 3.66 -16.81
N ALA A 144 12.78 3.24 -18.01
CA ALA A 144 11.98 2.35 -18.85
C ALA A 144 11.79 0.98 -18.18
N ALA A 145 12.85 0.42 -17.60
CA ALA A 145 12.78 -0.84 -16.87
C ALA A 145 11.80 -0.76 -15.68
N GLY A 146 11.86 0.33 -14.92
CA GLY A 146 10.92 0.61 -13.84
C GLY A 146 9.48 0.72 -14.33
N VAL A 147 9.24 1.49 -15.40
CA VAL A 147 7.90 1.64 -16.00
C VAL A 147 7.36 0.29 -16.48
N ILE A 148 8.16 -0.51 -17.18
CA ILE A 148 7.73 -1.84 -17.69
C ILE A 148 7.40 -2.76 -16.52
N ALA A 149 8.27 -2.86 -15.52
CA ALA A 149 8.07 -3.73 -14.37
C ALA A 149 6.81 -3.33 -13.59
N LEU A 150 6.65 -2.03 -13.28
CA LEU A 150 5.47 -1.50 -12.61
C LEU A 150 4.21 -1.75 -13.43
N SER A 151 4.26 -1.52 -14.74
CA SER A 151 3.11 -1.70 -15.63
C SER A 151 2.62 -3.14 -15.68
N LEU A 152 3.55 -4.09 -15.79
CA LEU A 152 3.22 -5.51 -15.82
C LEU A 152 2.69 -5.99 -14.47
N ASN A 153 3.27 -5.52 -13.37
CA ASN A 153 2.83 -5.87 -12.02
C ASN A 153 1.42 -5.33 -11.74
N TYR A 154 1.25 -4.00 -11.85
CA TYR A 154 -0.03 -3.35 -11.57
C TYR A 154 -1.10 -3.72 -12.57
N GLY A 155 -0.77 -3.97 -13.84
CA GLY A 155 -1.71 -4.49 -14.83
C GLY A 155 -2.31 -5.83 -14.40
N ALA A 156 -1.51 -6.73 -13.82
CA ALA A 156 -1.99 -8.01 -13.31
C ALA A 156 -2.95 -7.84 -12.12
N TYR A 157 -2.65 -6.95 -11.18
CA TYR A 157 -3.56 -6.62 -10.07
C TYR A 157 -4.84 -5.95 -10.55
N LEU A 158 -4.73 -5.00 -11.46
CA LEU A 158 -5.85 -4.25 -11.99
C LEU A 158 -6.77 -5.13 -12.85
N SER A 159 -6.23 -6.19 -13.45
CA SER A 159 -7.06 -7.19 -14.13
C SER A 159 -8.07 -7.85 -13.19
N GLU A 160 -7.74 -8.11 -11.92
CA GLU A 160 -8.70 -8.64 -10.95
C GLU A 160 -9.72 -7.59 -10.54
N ILE A 161 -9.29 -6.35 -10.36
CA ILE A 161 -10.18 -5.24 -9.99
C ILE A 161 -11.24 -5.04 -11.08
N PHE A 162 -10.83 -5.00 -12.35
CA PHE A 162 -11.76 -4.90 -13.47
C PHE A 162 -12.64 -6.14 -13.59
N ARG A 163 -12.06 -7.34 -13.48
CA ARG A 163 -12.81 -8.60 -13.54
C ARG A 163 -13.90 -8.66 -12.45
N ALA A 164 -13.54 -8.30 -11.22
CA ALA A 164 -14.46 -8.23 -10.10
C ALA A 164 -15.52 -7.14 -10.29
N GLY A 165 -15.15 -5.98 -10.84
CA GLY A 165 -16.10 -4.92 -11.19
C GLY A 165 -17.11 -5.34 -12.26
N ILE A 166 -16.68 -6.09 -13.28
CA ILE A 166 -17.55 -6.57 -14.35
C ILE A 166 -18.48 -7.69 -13.87
N ILE A 167 -18.01 -8.58 -13.00
CA ILE A 167 -18.83 -9.68 -12.46
C ILE A 167 -19.77 -9.21 -11.33
N GLY A 168 -19.42 -8.10 -10.66
CA GLY A 168 -20.18 -7.57 -9.53
C GLY A 168 -21.47 -6.84 -9.89
N VAL A 169 -21.73 -6.62 -11.19
CA VAL A 169 -22.98 -6.05 -11.73
C VAL A 169 -23.83 -7.14 -12.35
#